data_AF-A0A378Q5U9-F1
#
_entry.id   AF-A0A378Q5U9-F1
#
_cell.length_a   1.000
_cell.length_b   1.000
_cell.length_c   1.000
_cell.angle_alpha   90.00
_cell.angle_beta   90.00
_cell.angle_gamma   90.00
#
_symmetry.space_group_name_H-M   'P 1'
#
loop_
_entity.id
_entity.type
_entity.pdbx_description
1 polymer ?
#
loop_
_entity_poly.entity_id
_entity_poly.type
_entity_poly.pdbx_seq_one_letter_code
_entity_poly.pdbx_strand_id
1 'polypeptide(L)' 'MNRANPAETTLAPTTNAMTTASPKTSHKMRKKANLPSKICPVCQRPFVWRKKWARDWDSVVYCSKRCQGMHHRAQMD' A
#
# COMPACT_ATOMS: atom_id res chain seq x y z
N MET A 1 -7.04 7.75 73.80
CA MET A 1 -5.80 7.98 73.03
C MET A 1 -6.21 8.58 71.71
N ASN A 2 -6.29 9.89 71.67
CA ASN A 2 -6.65 10.65 70.47
C ASN A 2 -5.63 10.35 69.36
N ARG A 3 -6.11 10.14 68.13
CA ARG A 3 -5.39 10.58 66.93
C ARG A 3 -6.40 10.81 65.81
N ALA A 4 -6.85 12.06 65.76
CA ALA A 4 -7.13 12.68 64.47
C ALA A 4 -5.87 12.58 63.59
N ASN A 5 -6.05 12.32 62.30
CA ASN A 5 -5.29 13.07 61.30
C ASN A 5 -6.09 13.18 59.98
N PRO A 6 -6.62 14.38 59.66
CA PRO A 6 -7.17 14.74 58.37
C PRO A 6 -6.09 15.48 57.54
N ALA A 7 -5.53 14.80 56.56
CA ALA A 7 -4.51 15.29 55.63
C ALA A 7 -4.30 14.14 54.62
N GLU A 8 -4.42 14.25 53.30
CA GLU A 8 -4.17 15.38 52.41
C GLU A 8 -4.86 15.13 51.06
N THR A 9 -5.40 16.22 50.52
CA THR A 9 -5.33 16.61 49.12
C THR A 9 -4.39 15.78 48.25
N THR A 10 -4.90 15.21 47.16
CA THR A 10 -4.29 15.32 45.82
C THR A 10 -5.34 14.94 44.79
N LEU A 11 -5.95 15.97 44.19
CA LEU A 11 -6.54 15.89 42.86
C LEU A 11 -5.38 15.95 41.86
N ALA A 12 -5.26 14.96 40.99
CA ALA A 12 -4.65 15.12 39.68
C ALA A 12 -5.46 14.30 38.66
N PRO A 13 -5.99 14.93 37.59
CA PRO A 13 -6.80 14.24 36.60
C PRO A 13 -5.94 13.35 35.71
N THR A 14 -6.43 12.14 35.49
CA THR A 14 -6.07 11.27 34.38
C THR A 14 -6.41 11.97 33.06
N THR A 15 -5.42 12.10 32.17
CA THR A 15 -5.52 11.64 30.77
C THR A 15 -4.15 11.72 30.10
N ASN A 16 -3.60 10.54 29.84
CA ASN A 16 -2.74 10.21 28.68
C ASN A 16 -3.30 10.88 27.40
N ALA A 17 -2.59 11.17 26.31
CA ALA A 17 -1.21 11.09 25.85
C ALA A 17 -1.23 11.63 24.39
N MET A 18 -0.09 11.48 23.70
CA MET A 18 0.00 11.25 22.24
C MET A 18 0.03 12.47 21.30
N THR A 19 1.26 12.93 21.03
CA THR A 19 1.83 13.23 19.70
C THR A 19 0.85 13.44 18.53
N THR A 20 0.54 14.69 18.18
CA THR A 20 -0.02 15.02 16.86
C THR A 20 1.10 15.44 15.92
N ALA A 21 1.46 14.50 15.05
CA ALA A 21 2.36 14.68 13.92
C ALA A 21 1.86 15.74 12.93
N SER A 22 2.76 16.63 12.49
CA SER A 22 2.82 17.05 11.08
C SER A 22 3.52 15.94 10.27
N PRO A 23 3.34 15.74 8.95
CA PRO A 23 3.04 16.76 7.93
C PRO A 23 1.94 16.29 6.93
N LYS A 24 1.52 17.10 5.95
CA LYS A 24 2.02 16.94 4.57
C LYS A 24 1.41 17.98 3.63
N THR A 25 2.32 18.62 2.90
CA THR A 25 2.09 19.44 1.73
C THR A 25 1.23 18.70 0.69
N SER A 26 0.17 19.37 0.24
CA SER A 26 -0.76 18.90 -0.77
C SER A 26 -0.08 18.90 -2.14
N HIS A 27 0.53 17.78 -2.51
CA HIS A 27 0.90 17.53 -3.90
C HIS A 27 -0.40 17.37 -4.69
N LYS A 28 -0.74 18.40 -5.48
CA LYS A 28 -1.85 18.38 -6.44
C LYS A 28 -1.75 17.12 -7.31
N MET A 29 -2.53 16.10 -6.94
CA MET A 29 -2.56 14.82 -7.64
C MET A 29 -3.19 15.06 -9.01
N ARG A 30 -2.34 15.24 -10.04
CA ARG A 30 -2.76 15.05 -11.43
C ARG A 30 -3.34 13.64 -11.49
N LYS A 31 -4.66 13.50 -11.68
CA LYS A 31 -5.33 12.21 -11.91
C LYS A 31 -4.60 11.53 -13.06
N LYS A 32 -3.67 10.62 -12.75
CA LYS A 32 -2.98 9.82 -13.76
C LYS A 32 -4.11 9.03 -14.43
N ALA A 33 -4.27 9.21 -15.74
CA ALA A 33 -5.28 8.51 -16.51
C ALA A 33 -5.25 7.03 -16.13
N ASN A 34 -6.42 6.43 -15.90
CA ASN A 34 -6.55 5.02 -15.55
C ASN A 34 -6.09 4.20 -16.76
N LEU A 35 -4.79 3.95 -16.87
CA LEU A 35 -4.24 3.07 -17.89
C LEU A 35 -4.77 1.66 -17.62
N PRO A 36 -5.09 0.90 -18.67
CA PRO A 36 -5.53 -0.47 -18.50
C PRO A 36 -4.42 -1.27 -17.79
N SER A 37 -4.82 -2.00 -16.76
CA SER A 37 -3.98 -2.96 -16.05
C SER A 37 -4.47 -4.38 -16.36
N LYS A 38 -3.52 -5.31 -16.48
CA LYS A 38 -3.77 -6.74 -16.67
C LYS A 38 -3.04 -7.53 -15.58
N ILE A 39 -3.49 -8.75 -15.31
CA ILE A 39 -2.85 -9.66 -14.34
C ILE A 39 -2.01 -10.67 -15.11
N CYS A 40 -0.76 -10.88 -14.69
CA CYS A 40 0.10 -11.89 -15.30
C CYS A 40 -0.24 -13.29 -14.75
N PRO A 41 -0.60 -14.29 -15.57
CA PRO A 41 -1.00 -15.61 -15.08
C PRO A 41 0.14 -16.40 -14.40
N VAL A 42 1.40 -16.04 -14.70
CA VAL A 42 2.58 -16.75 -14.20
C VAL A 42 3.04 -16.27 -12.83
N CYS A 43 2.99 -14.95 -12.59
CA CYS A 43 3.45 -14.37 -11.33
C CYS A 43 2.35 -13.66 -10.54
N GLN A 44 1.12 -13.67 -11.05
CA GLN A 44 -0.09 -13.08 -10.45
C GLN A 44 0.05 -11.61 -10.05
N ARG A 45 1.01 -10.90 -10.66
CA ARG A 45 1.24 -9.47 -10.40
C ARG A 45 0.48 -8.61 -11.39
N PRO A 46 -0.22 -7.57 -10.93
CA PRO A 46 -0.84 -6.60 -11.82
C PRO A 46 0.25 -5.81 -12.54
N PHE A 47 0.08 -5.62 -13.84
CA PHE A 47 0.98 -4.80 -14.64
C PHE A 47 0.17 -3.82 -15.50
N VAL A 48 0.69 -2.59 -15.59
CA VAL A 48 0.02 -1.48 -16.27
C VAL A 48 0.56 -1.38 -17.70
N TRP A 49 -0.28 -0.89 -18.62
CA TRP A 49 0.11 -0.54 -19.99
C TRP A 49 1.43 0.23 -20.03
N ARG A 50 2.28 -0.10 -21.01
CA ARG A 50 3.58 0.53 -21.27
C ARG A 50 3.63 0.98 -22.72
N LYS A 51 4.33 2.07 -23.01
CA LYS A 51 4.50 2.62 -24.36
C LYS A 51 5.01 1.58 -25.38
N LYS A 52 5.85 0.64 -24.95
CA LYS A 52 6.35 -0.47 -25.77
C LYS A 52 5.28 -1.44 -26.28
N TRP A 53 4.08 -1.39 -25.68
CA TRP A 53 2.95 -2.26 -26.00
C TRP A 53 1.83 -1.51 -26.73
N ALA A 54 2.09 -0.29 -27.20
CA ALA A 54 1.07 0.51 -27.88
C ALA A 54 0.47 -0.17 -29.12
N ARG A 55 1.22 -1.07 -29.77
CA ARG A 55 0.78 -1.78 -30.99
C ARG A 55 0.07 -3.11 -30.70
N ASP A 56 0.52 -3.83 -29.69
CA ASP A 56 0.14 -5.23 -29.47
C ASP A 56 -0.46 -5.48 -28.07
N TRP A 57 -1.00 -4.45 -27.41
CA TRP A 57 -1.47 -4.53 -26.03
C TRP A 57 -2.48 -5.66 -25.81
N ASP A 58 -3.36 -5.91 -26.78
CA ASP A 58 -4.37 -6.98 -26.69
C ASP A 58 -3.72 -8.36 -26.61
N SER A 59 -2.65 -8.59 -27.37
CA SER A 59 -1.85 -9.83 -27.36
C SER A 59 -0.91 -9.96 -26.16
N VAL A 60 -0.66 -8.88 -25.41
CA VAL A 60 0.22 -8.91 -24.22
C VAL A 60 -0.53 -9.47 -23.01
N VAL A 61 -0.20 -10.71 -22.65
CA VAL A 61 -0.73 -11.44 -21.48
C VAL A 61 0.26 -11.46 -20.31
N TYR A 62 1.55 -11.44 -20.59
CA TYR A 62 2.61 -11.62 -19.58
C TYR A 62 3.30 -10.31 -19.21
N CYS A 63 3.64 -10.14 -17.94
CA CYS A 63 4.31 -8.91 -17.46
C CYS A 63 5.76 -8.75 -17.98
N SER A 64 6.39 -9.85 -18.43
CA SER A 64 7.79 -9.90 -18.89
C SER A 64 8.04 -11.11 -19.80
N LYS A 65 9.13 -11.06 -20.59
CA LYS A 65 9.61 -12.21 -21.40
C LYS A 65 9.95 -13.43 -20.54
N ARG A 66 10.42 -13.22 -19.30
CA ARG A 66 10.69 -14.31 -18.35
C ARG A 66 9.42 -15.09 -18.04
N CYS A 67 8.33 -14.39 -17.72
CA CYS A 67 7.04 -15.03 -17.45
C CYS A 67 6.52 -15.79 -18.67
N GLN A 68 6.65 -15.21 -19.87
CA GLN A 68 6.30 -15.91 -21.11
C GLN A 68 7.08 -17.22 -21.26
N GLY A 69 8.40 -17.22 -21.07
CA GLY A 69 9.22 -18.43 -21.14
C GLY A 69 8.90 -19.48 -20.06
N MET A 70 8.51 -19.05 -18.85
CA MET A 70 8.08 -19.96 -17.79
C MET A 70 6.79 -20.70 -18.15
N HIS A 71 5.81 -20.01 -18.75
CA HIS A 71 4.58 -20.64 -19.23
C HIS A 71 4.87 -21.74 -20.26
N HIS A 72 5.76 -21.48 -21.23
CA HIS A 72 6.14 -22.47 -22.24
C HIS A 72 6.82 -23.71 -21.64
N ARG A 73 7.64 -23.56 -20.60
CA ARG A 73 8.27 -24.71 -19.92
C ARG A 73 7.30 -25.50 -19.05
N ALA A 74 6.38 -24.82 -18.37
CA ALA A 74 5.37 -25.49 -17.54
C ALA A 74 4.35 -26.32 -18.34
N GLN A 75 4.17 -26.03 -19.63
CA GLN A 75 3.28 -26.77 -20.53
C GLN A 75 3.90 -28.09 -21.04
N MET A 76 5.20 -28.32 -20.85
CA MET A 76 5.94 -29.47 -21.38
C MET A 76 6.24 -30.55 -20.33
N ASP A 77 5.75 -30.37 -19.11
CA ASP A 77 5.73 -31.38 -18.03
C ASP A 77 4.30 -31.97 -17.98
#